data_AF-A0A074XK22-F1
#
_entry.id   AF-A0A074XK22-F1
#
_cell.length_a   1.000
_cell.length_b   1.000
_cell.length_c   1.000
_cell.angle_alpha   90.00
_cell.angle_beta   90.00
_cell.angle_gamma   90.00
#
_symmetry.space_group_name_H-M   'P 1'
#
loop_
_entity.id
_entity.type
_entity.pdbx_description
1 polymer ?
#
loop_
_entity_poly.entity_id
_entity_poly.type
_entity_poly.pdbx_seq_one_letter_code
_entity_poly.pdbx_strand_id
1 'polypeptide(L)'
;MTKPKKDVKFQHKEARRPSRSSNDSQDASDLSSPTRNEKLSKPEVSRNMSYDGAWTDDDKPQEPVPQSDYEKKKQTFITRTIWTLIMIIFFFVAMFSGHIYIIIIVTAIQIISFKEVIAISNVPSRARKLRFTKTLNWYFLGSTMYFLYGESVIYYFKHIILVDKVLLPFATHHRFISFMLYVMGFVFFVVSLEKGHYKFQFQQFAWTHMALYLIVVQAHFIMNNIFEGMIWFFLPAALVITNDIFAYICGITFGRTQLIKISPKKTVEGFVGAWVFTIIFAFGLSNILMRSKYFICPVNNLGANIFTGLECDVNPVFLSHTYQLPFIPPNWSHLPTTITVAPVQFHIMIFATFASLIAPFGGFFASGLKRTFNIKDFGDSIPGHGGMTDRMDCQFIMGFFAYMYYQSFIAVYKASVGSVIETAITGLTPEQQMEVVKGLSKHLVNQGIINPRVLEYLGEQLRR
;
A
#
# COMPACT_ATOMS: atom_id res chain seq x y z
N MET A 1 2.72 -14.53 49.23
CA MET A 1 1.73 -13.62 49.83
C MET A 1 2.18 -12.19 49.58
N THR A 2 1.42 -11.40 48.80
CA THR A 2 1.13 -9.96 49.01
C THR A 2 0.29 -9.44 47.83
N LYS A 3 -0.93 -9.00 48.13
CA LYS A 3 -1.93 -8.44 47.20
C LYS A 3 -1.49 -7.08 46.62
N PRO A 4 -1.92 -6.68 45.41
CA PRO A 4 -1.83 -5.29 44.96
C PRO A 4 -3.05 -4.49 45.43
N LYS A 5 -2.82 -3.25 45.89
CA LYS A 5 -3.85 -2.27 46.24
C LYS A 5 -4.10 -1.29 45.08
N LYS A 6 -5.38 -0.94 44.97
CA LYS A 6 -6.14 -0.10 44.03
C LYS A 6 -5.56 1.29 43.66
N ASP A 7 -5.87 1.65 42.41
CA ASP A 7 -6.40 2.92 41.87
C ASP A 7 -6.05 4.26 42.54
N VAL A 8 -5.44 5.16 41.76
CA VAL A 8 -5.47 6.61 42.00
C VAL A 8 -5.76 7.35 40.68
N LYS A 9 -6.89 8.07 40.65
CA LYS A 9 -7.30 9.05 39.63
C LYS A 9 -6.45 10.32 39.76
N PHE A 10 -5.99 10.89 38.65
CA PHE A 10 -5.38 12.22 38.61
C PHE A 10 -6.39 13.27 38.12
N GLN A 11 -6.69 14.25 38.97
CA GLN A 11 -7.37 15.50 38.62
C GLN A 11 -6.32 16.54 38.21
N HIS A 12 -6.52 17.19 37.06
CA HIS A 12 -5.75 18.37 36.64
C HIS A 12 -6.09 19.56 37.54
N LYS A 13 -5.07 20.19 38.12
CA LYS A 13 -5.16 21.49 38.79
C LYS A 13 -4.30 22.52 38.04
N GLU A 14 -4.92 23.61 37.63
CA GLU A 14 -4.30 24.82 37.09
C GLU A 14 -3.35 25.46 38.14
N ALA A 15 -2.16 25.84 37.70
CA ALA A 15 -1.18 26.52 38.53
C ALA A 15 -1.37 28.04 38.49
N ARG A 16 -1.95 28.61 39.56
CA ARG A 16 -1.78 30.02 39.95
C ARG A 16 -0.44 30.18 40.69
N ARG A 17 0.38 31.14 40.26
CA ARG A 17 1.63 31.54 40.95
C ARG A 17 1.30 32.23 42.29
N PRO A 18 2.02 31.93 43.38
CA PRO A 18 1.93 32.72 44.61
C PRO A 18 3.04 33.77 44.68
N SER A 19 2.65 34.94 45.18
CA SER A 19 3.53 35.95 45.76
C SER A 19 4.10 35.47 47.09
N ARG A 20 5.36 35.81 47.39
CA ARG A 20 5.90 35.76 48.75
C ARG A 20 6.93 36.88 48.94
N SER A 21 6.67 37.67 49.97
CA SER A 21 7.54 38.65 50.60
C SER A 21 8.57 37.97 51.52
N SER A 22 9.77 38.55 51.66
CA SER A 22 10.37 38.99 52.94
C SER A 22 11.86 39.37 52.79
N ASN A 23 12.14 40.62 53.19
CA ASN A 23 13.25 41.20 53.94
C ASN A 23 14.74 41.12 53.57
N ASP A 24 15.30 42.34 53.61
CA ASP A 24 16.58 42.84 54.15
C ASP A 24 17.91 42.42 53.51
N SER A 25 18.56 43.34 52.79
CA SER A 25 19.61 44.22 53.36
C SER A 25 20.37 45.03 52.30
N GLN A 26 20.53 46.33 52.62
CA GLN A 26 21.67 47.24 52.36
C GLN A 26 21.96 47.87 50.98
N ASP A 27 22.15 49.18 51.13
CA ASP A 27 22.95 50.16 50.41
C ASP A 27 22.36 51.09 49.34
N ALA A 28 22.56 52.38 49.65
CA ALA A 28 21.94 53.59 49.13
C ALA A 28 22.70 54.22 47.96
N SER A 29 21.96 54.96 47.13
CA SER A 29 22.26 56.25 46.48
C SER A 29 21.37 56.34 45.22
N ASP A 30 20.71 57.42 44.83
CA ASP A 30 20.63 58.79 45.32
C ASP A 30 19.42 59.47 44.65
N LEU A 31 18.95 60.55 45.27
CA LEU A 31 18.26 61.72 44.69
C LEU A 31 16.79 61.67 44.20
N SER A 32 15.99 62.44 44.97
CA SER A 32 15.02 63.47 44.55
C SER A 32 13.59 63.09 44.13
N SER A 33 12.68 63.38 45.06
CA SER A 33 11.25 63.69 44.89
C SER A 33 11.07 65.21 44.59
N PRO A 34 9.85 65.82 44.47
CA PRO A 34 8.51 65.27 44.76
C PRO A 34 7.32 65.69 43.85
N THR A 35 6.15 65.09 44.15
CA THR A 35 4.75 65.63 44.03
C THR A 35 4.15 65.81 42.61
N ARG A 36 2.86 65.64 42.30
CA ARG A 36 1.58 65.82 43.04
C ARG A 36 0.43 65.13 42.26
N ASN A 37 -0.56 64.62 42.98
CA ASN A 37 -1.89 64.21 42.48
C ASN A 37 -2.64 65.39 41.82
N GLU A 38 -3.45 65.14 40.78
CA GLU A 38 -4.90 65.48 40.80
C GLU A 38 -5.62 65.11 39.48
N LYS A 39 -6.86 64.63 39.65
CA LYS A 39 -7.90 64.48 38.64
C LYS A 39 -8.43 65.87 38.25
N LEU A 40 -8.73 66.14 36.97
CA LEU A 40 -10.01 66.76 36.55
C LEU A 40 -10.17 66.91 35.02
N SER A 41 -11.40 66.58 34.56
CA SER A 41 -12.24 67.23 33.53
C SER A 41 -11.67 67.73 32.20
N LYS A 42 -12.34 67.29 31.12
CA LYS A 42 -12.41 67.90 29.78
C LYS A 42 -12.75 69.40 29.83
N PRO A 43 -12.47 70.13 28.73
CA PRO A 43 -13.61 70.69 27.98
C PRO A 43 -13.52 70.52 26.46
N GLU A 44 -14.71 70.46 25.86
CA GLU A 44 -14.99 70.53 24.43
C GLU A 44 -14.61 71.90 23.85
N VAL A 45 -14.11 71.90 22.60
CA VAL A 45 -14.23 73.04 21.69
C VAL A 45 -14.70 72.53 20.34
N SER A 46 -15.85 73.04 19.94
CA SER A 46 -16.57 72.84 18.69
C SER A 46 -15.94 73.64 17.55
N ARG A 47 -15.93 73.06 16.33
CA ARG A 47 -16.05 73.84 15.08
C ARG A 47 -16.55 72.96 13.93
N ASN A 48 -17.63 73.45 13.33
CA ASN A 48 -18.42 72.92 12.22
C ASN A 48 -17.61 72.81 10.91
N MET A 49 -17.88 71.82 10.05
CA MET A 49 -18.69 72.00 8.83
C MET A 49 -18.83 70.69 8.02
N SER A 50 -20.02 70.55 7.45
CA SER A 50 -20.61 69.45 6.67
C SER A 50 -19.82 69.02 5.41
N TYR A 51 -19.85 67.72 5.08
CA TYR A 51 -20.25 67.24 3.75
C TYR A 51 -20.74 65.78 3.82
N ASP A 52 -21.85 65.54 3.14
CA ASP A 52 -22.65 64.31 3.10
C ASP A 52 -21.93 63.07 2.56
N GLY A 53 -22.25 61.92 3.15
CA GLY A 53 -21.84 60.60 2.66
C GLY A 53 -22.33 59.49 3.59
N ALA A 54 -23.59 59.08 3.42
CA ALA A 54 -24.16 57.93 4.09
C ALA A 54 -23.38 56.66 3.71
N TRP A 55 -22.71 56.05 4.68
CA TRP A 55 -22.28 54.65 4.63
C TRP A 55 -23.04 53.91 5.72
N THR A 56 -23.84 52.94 5.29
CA THR A 56 -24.57 51.99 6.13
C THR A 56 -23.59 51.19 6.99
N ASP A 57 -23.93 51.03 8.26
CA ASP A 57 -23.13 50.36 9.32
C ASP A 57 -23.10 48.82 9.19
N ASP A 58 -23.07 48.29 7.96
CA ASP A 58 -23.26 46.86 7.64
C ASP A 58 -22.00 46.11 7.19
N ASP A 59 -20.81 46.68 7.36
CA ASP A 59 -19.53 46.02 7.01
C ASP A 59 -18.58 45.90 8.20
N LYS A 60 -19.08 45.36 9.32
CA LYS A 60 -18.21 44.67 10.28
C LYS A 60 -18.16 43.19 9.89
N PRO A 61 -16.98 42.60 9.64
CA PRO A 61 -16.86 41.16 9.46
C PRO A 61 -17.46 40.48 10.69
N GLN A 62 -18.60 39.80 10.51
CA GLN A 62 -19.16 38.96 11.55
C GLN A 62 -18.11 37.90 11.89
N GLU A 63 -17.62 37.91 13.13
CA GLU A 63 -16.86 36.78 13.65
C GLU A 63 -17.74 35.52 13.50
N PRO A 64 -17.23 34.43 12.91
CA PRO A 64 -18.04 33.24 12.67
C PRO A 64 -18.57 32.71 14.00
N VAL A 65 -19.89 32.63 14.12
CA VAL A 65 -20.61 32.05 15.26
C VAL A 65 -19.94 30.71 15.63
N PRO A 66 -19.55 30.47 16.90
CA PRO A 66 -18.89 29.24 17.28
C PRO A 66 -19.83 28.06 17.04
N GLN A 67 -19.58 27.33 15.94
CA GLN A 67 -20.32 26.11 15.60
C GLN A 67 -20.31 25.15 16.79
N SER A 68 -21.49 24.64 17.12
CA SER A 68 -21.66 23.62 18.15
C SER A 68 -20.79 22.39 17.85
N ASP A 69 -20.18 21.78 18.88
CA ASP A 69 -19.39 20.55 18.72
C ASP A 69 -20.19 19.42 18.05
N TYR A 70 -21.52 19.45 18.17
CA TYR A 70 -22.42 18.56 17.45
C TYR A 70 -22.42 18.82 15.94
N GLU A 71 -22.45 20.08 15.51
CA GLU A 71 -22.44 20.47 14.09
C GLU A 71 -21.11 20.11 13.44
N LYS A 72 -19.98 20.32 14.13
CA LYS A 72 -18.65 19.89 13.66
C LYS A 72 -18.57 18.37 13.48
N LYS A 73 -19.07 17.60 14.44
CA LYS A 73 -19.13 16.12 14.34
C LYS A 73 -20.04 15.67 13.20
N LYS A 74 -21.20 16.31 13.03
CA LYS A 74 -22.15 16.04 11.94
C LYS A 74 -21.54 16.35 10.57
N GLN A 75 -20.91 17.51 10.40
CA GLN A 75 -20.21 17.88 9.17
C GLN A 75 -19.07 16.92 8.85
N THR A 76 -18.28 16.52 9.86
CA THR A 76 -17.21 15.54 9.70
C THR A 76 -17.77 14.19 9.25
N PHE A 77 -18.87 13.73 9.87
CA PHE A 77 -19.53 12.49 9.50
C PHE A 77 -20.06 12.54 8.06
N ILE A 78 -20.77 13.61 7.68
CA ILE A 78 -21.30 13.80 6.32
C ILE A 78 -20.16 13.80 5.29
N THR A 79 -19.10 14.57 5.55
CA THR A 79 -17.93 14.65 4.66
C THR A 79 -17.31 13.28 4.47
N ARG A 80 -17.14 12.51 5.57
CA ARG A 80 -16.59 11.17 5.50
C ARG A 80 -17.48 10.21 4.71
N THR A 81 -18.79 10.24 4.92
CA THR A 81 -19.72 9.37 4.19
C THR A 81 -19.71 9.67 2.69
N ILE A 82 -19.76 10.94 2.30
CA ILE A 82 -19.75 11.35 0.88
C ILE A 82 -18.46 10.90 0.19
N TRP A 83 -17.30 11.21 0.78
CA TRP A 83 -16.02 10.82 0.20
C TRP A 83 -15.82 9.31 0.16
N THR A 84 -16.34 8.57 1.14
CA THR A 84 -16.31 7.10 1.12
C THR A 84 -17.10 6.55 -0.08
N LEU A 85 -18.31 7.06 -0.33
CA LEU A 85 -19.13 6.65 -1.46
C LEU A 85 -18.46 6.99 -2.80
N ILE A 86 -17.92 8.20 -2.93
CA ILE A 86 -17.18 8.62 -4.12
C ILE A 86 -15.99 7.69 -4.39
N MET A 87 -15.18 7.40 -3.37
CA MET A 87 -14.02 6.53 -3.51
C MET A 87 -14.40 5.10 -3.90
N ILE A 88 -15.45 4.54 -3.29
CA ILE A 88 -15.93 3.19 -3.62
C ILE A 88 -16.43 3.14 -5.06
N ILE A 89 -17.29 4.08 -5.46
CA ILE A 89 -17.84 4.14 -6.83
C ILE A 89 -16.71 4.29 -7.83
N PHE A 90 -15.80 5.23 -7.60
CA PHE A 90 -14.63 5.45 -8.47
C PHE A 90 -13.78 4.18 -8.61
N PHE A 91 -13.50 3.49 -7.51
CA PHE A 91 -12.72 2.26 -7.52
C PHE A 91 -13.39 1.16 -8.34
N PHE A 92 -14.69 0.88 -8.12
CA PHE A 92 -15.39 -0.17 -8.86
C PHE A 92 -15.57 0.19 -10.34
N VAL A 93 -15.84 1.45 -10.67
CA VAL A 93 -15.89 1.92 -12.07
C VAL A 93 -14.55 1.67 -12.75
N ALA A 94 -13.43 2.07 -12.12
CA ALA A 94 -12.10 1.82 -12.67
C ALA A 94 -11.81 0.32 -12.80
N MET A 95 -12.17 -0.48 -11.79
CA MET A 95 -11.94 -1.92 -11.76
C MET A 95 -12.66 -2.66 -12.89
N PHE A 96 -13.90 -2.25 -13.21
CA PHE A 96 -14.68 -2.86 -14.28
C PHE A 96 -14.35 -2.30 -15.67
N SER A 97 -13.77 -1.10 -15.74
CA SER A 97 -13.36 -0.47 -17.01
C SER A 97 -12.10 -1.09 -17.62
N GLY A 98 -11.24 -1.71 -16.79
CA GLY A 98 -10.08 -2.46 -17.28
C GLY A 98 -8.87 -2.41 -16.33
N HIS A 99 -7.91 -3.30 -16.60
CA HIS A 99 -6.70 -3.47 -15.78
C HIS A 99 -5.83 -2.21 -15.75
N ILE A 100 -5.75 -1.49 -16.89
CA ILE A 100 -4.94 -0.27 -17.00
C ILE A 100 -5.37 0.81 -16.01
N TYR A 101 -6.67 0.95 -15.74
CA TYR A 101 -7.18 1.95 -14.80
C TYR A 101 -6.77 1.63 -13.36
N ILE A 102 -6.77 0.35 -12.99
CA ILE A 102 -6.31 -0.08 -11.67
C ILE A 102 -4.80 0.11 -11.53
N ILE A 103 -4.02 -0.19 -12.58
CA ILE A 103 -2.58 0.08 -12.58
C ILE A 103 -2.31 1.59 -12.39
N ILE A 104 -3.05 2.46 -13.07
CA ILE A 104 -2.95 3.92 -12.89
C ILE A 104 -3.30 4.32 -11.45
N ILE A 105 -4.36 3.75 -10.87
CA ILE A 105 -4.76 4.02 -9.48
C ILE A 105 -3.67 3.58 -8.50
N VAL A 106 -3.14 2.36 -8.63
CA VAL A 106 -2.05 1.86 -7.77
C VAL A 106 -0.81 2.74 -7.91
N THR A 107 -0.49 3.16 -9.15
CA THR A 107 0.61 4.08 -9.43
C THR A 107 0.40 5.46 -8.77
N ALA A 108 -0.82 5.99 -8.80
CA ALA A 108 -1.15 7.25 -8.13
C ALA A 108 -1.07 7.13 -6.61
N ILE A 109 -1.62 6.04 -6.04
CA ILE A 109 -1.59 5.74 -4.61
C ILE A 109 -0.14 5.67 -4.11
N GLN A 110 0.75 4.93 -4.78
CA GLN A 110 2.15 4.84 -4.36
C GLN A 110 2.86 6.21 -4.40
N ILE A 111 2.57 7.06 -5.40
CA ILE A 111 3.20 8.38 -5.53
C ILE A 111 2.75 9.28 -4.38
N ILE A 112 1.45 9.26 -4.06
CA ILE A 112 0.89 10.03 -2.93
C ILE A 112 1.47 9.53 -1.61
N SER A 113 1.51 8.21 -1.39
CA SER A 113 2.10 7.63 -0.18
C SER A 113 3.58 7.94 -0.03
N PHE A 114 4.35 7.84 -1.11
CA PHE A 114 5.77 8.23 -1.12
C PHE A 114 5.94 9.70 -0.75
N LYS A 115 5.14 10.60 -1.35
CA LYS A 115 5.16 12.04 -1.03
C LYS A 115 4.89 12.29 0.46
N GLU A 116 3.90 11.63 1.06
CA GLU A 116 3.56 11.76 2.48
C GLU A 116 4.70 11.28 3.38
N VAL A 117 5.28 10.11 3.12
CA VAL A 117 6.40 9.57 3.92
C VAL A 117 7.65 10.44 3.83
N ILE A 118 7.96 10.98 2.65
CA ILE A 118 9.07 11.93 2.45
C ILE A 118 8.77 13.29 3.11
N ALA A 119 7.51 13.71 3.18
CA ALA A 119 7.17 14.99 3.81
C ALA A 119 7.48 14.98 5.32
N ILE A 120 7.34 13.84 5.99
CA ILE A 120 7.61 13.71 7.44
C ILE A 120 9.09 13.88 7.77
N SER A 121 9.99 13.34 6.95
CA SER A 121 11.44 13.48 7.19
C SER A 121 11.94 14.90 6.95
N ASN A 122 11.20 15.70 6.18
CA ASN A 122 11.60 17.05 5.79
C ASN A 122 11.13 18.09 6.82
N VAL A 123 11.88 18.24 7.92
CA VAL A 123 11.62 19.28 8.93
C VAL A 123 11.67 20.69 8.28
N PRO A 124 10.61 21.52 8.36
CA PRO A 124 10.46 22.75 7.56
C PRO A 124 11.58 23.79 7.72
N SER A 125 12.20 23.87 8.90
CA SER A 125 13.20 24.90 9.21
C SER A 125 14.57 24.66 8.56
N ARG A 126 14.97 23.40 8.33
CA ARG A 126 16.26 23.04 7.72
C ARG A 126 16.18 22.84 6.21
N ALA A 127 15.02 22.46 5.69
CA ALA A 127 14.80 22.20 4.27
C ALA A 127 14.93 23.45 3.37
N ARG A 128 14.78 24.66 3.93
CA ARG A 128 14.79 25.91 3.14
C ARG A 128 16.17 26.22 2.52
N LYS A 129 17.26 25.63 3.02
CA LYS A 129 18.62 25.84 2.49
C LYS A 129 19.04 24.85 1.39
N LEU A 130 18.41 23.67 1.28
CA LEU A 130 18.86 22.59 0.37
C LEU A 130 17.81 22.30 -0.71
N ARG A 131 17.84 23.05 -1.83
CA ARG A 131 16.88 22.87 -2.95
C ARG A 131 17.01 21.50 -3.63
N PHE A 132 18.22 20.96 -3.72
CA PHE A 132 18.50 19.73 -4.49
C PHE A 132 17.96 18.44 -3.86
N THR A 133 17.79 18.39 -2.54
CA THR A 133 17.30 17.19 -1.84
C THR A 133 15.90 16.77 -2.28
N LYS A 134 15.02 17.74 -2.57
CA LYS A 134 13.66 17.45 -3.03
C LYS A 134 13.65 16.83 -4.42
N THR A 135 14.39 17.43 -5.36
CA THR A 135 14.52 16.93 -6.74
C THR A 135 15.09 15.53 -6.76
N LEU A 136 16.08 15.26 -5.90
CA LEU A 136 16.73 13.97 -5.80
C LEU A 136 15.77 12.86 -5.32
N ASN A 137 14.86 13.16 -4.39
CA ASN A 137 13.86 12.19 -3.94
C ASN A 137 12.91 11.78 -5.08
N TRP A 138 12.47 12.73 -5.89
CA TRP A 138 11.64 12.47 -7.07
C TRP A 138 12.42 11.75 -8.18
N TYR A 139 13.71 12.06 -8.33
CA TYR A 139 14.59 11.36 -9.26
C TYR A 139 14.70 9.87 -8.91
N PHE A 140 14.97 9.55 -7.64
CA PHE A 140 15.05 8.15 -7.22
C PHE A 140 13.70 7.43 -7.35
N LEU A 141 12.58 8.09 -7.06
CA LEU A 141 11.25 7.54 -7.33
C LEU A 141 11.07 7.18 -8.80
N GLY A 142 11.35 8.11 -9.72
CA GLY A 142 11.23 7.88 -11.15
C GLY A 142 12.16 6.77 -11.65
N SER A 143 13.40 6.74 -11.18
CA SER A 143 14.39 5.71 -11.52
C SER A 143 13.95 4.32 -11.05
N THR A 144 13.49 4.19 -9.80
CA THR A 144 12.98 2.92 -9.25
C THR A 144 11.71 2.46 -9.96
N MET A 145 10.78 3.39 -10.27
CA MET A 145 9.59 3.07 -11.06
C MET A 145 9.96 2.60 -12.46
N TYR A 146 10.90 3.27 -13.14
CA TYR A 146 11.37 2.86 -14.47
C TYR A 146 11.97 1.45 -14.44
N PHE A 147 12.80 1.14 -13.43
CA PHE A 147 13.35 -0.21 -13.27
C PHE A 147 12.25 -1.25 -13.05
N LEU A 148 11.46 -1.11 -11.99
CA LEU A 148 10.50 -2.14 -11.60
C LEU A 148 9.33 -2.26 -12.59
N TYR A 149 8.72 -1.14 -12.98
CA TYR A 149 7.53 -1.17 -13.83
C TYR A 149 7.91 -1.42 -15.29
N GLY A 150 9.07 -0.92 -15.72
CA GLY A 150 9.60 -1.23 -17.04
C GLY A 150 9.80 -2.73 -17.22
N GLU A 151 10.36 -3.44 -16.23
CA GLU A 151 10.56 -4.89 -16.32
C GLU A 151 9.23 -5.64 -16.50
N SER A 152 8.21 -5.34 -15.68
CA SER A 152 6.88 -5.96 -15.82
C SER A 152 6.24 -5.64 -17.18
N VAL A 153 6.27 -4.37 -17.59
CA VAL A 153 5.65 -3.93 -18.85
C VAL A 153 6.33 -4.59 -20.06
N ILE A 154 7.66 -4.69 -20.06
CA ILE A 154 8.43 -5.40 -21.10
C ILE A 154 8.07 -6.89 -21.12
N TYR A 155 7.89 -7.52 -19.96
CA TYR A 155 7.53 -8.93 -19.85
C TYR A 155 6.14 -9.23 -20.42
N TYR A 156 5.09 -8.53 -19.96
CA TYR A 156 3.71 -8.80 -20.39
C TYR A 156 3.39 -8.26 -21.80
N PHE A 157 4.07 -7.20 -22.26
CA PHE A 157 3.81 -6.56 -23.56
C PHE A 157 4.98 -6.66 -24.54
N LYS A 158 5.80 -7.71 -24.40
CA LYS A 158 7.00 -7.97 -25.23
C LYS A 158 6.72 -7.82 -26.73
N HIS A 159 5.62 -8.38 -27.22
CA HIS A 159 5.25 -8.34 -28.63
C HIS A 159 4.90 -6.93 -29.15
N ILE A 160 4.34 -6.07 -28.30
CA ILE A 160 3.98 -4.69 -28.69
C ILE A 160 5.23 -3.82 -28.67
N ILE A 161 6.03 -3.95 -27.61
CA ILE A 161 7.17 -3.08 -27.34
C ILE A 161 8.35 -3.38 -28.28
N LEU A 162 8.59 -4.64 -28.63
CA LEU A 162 9.70 -5.02 -29.52
C LEU A 162 9.46 -4.66 -30.99
N VAL A 163 8.22 -4.37 -31.39
CA VAL A 163 7.89 -3.98 -32.77
C VAL A 163 8.13 -2.49 -33.00
N ASP A 164 8.02 -1.67 -31.95
CA ASP A 164 8.23 -0.23 -32.03
C ASP A 164 9.74 0.11 -32.01
N LYS A 165 10.24 0.71 -33.11
CA LYS A 165 11.65 1.09 -33.27
C LYS A 165 12.14 2.09 -32.21
N VAL A 166 11.26 2.94 -31.69
CA VAL A 166 11.59 3.94 -30.67
C VAL A 166 11.70 3.31 -29.30
N LEU A 167 10.81 2.36 -28.97
CA LEU A 167 10.78 1.69 -27.66
C LEU A 167 11.78 0.53 -27.56
N LEU A 168 12.16 -0.07 -28.69
CA LEU A 168 13.10 -1.19 -28.76
C LEU A 168 14.43 -0.98 -28.00
N PRO A 169 15.18 0.14 -28.15
CA PRO A 169 16.41 0.35 -27.40
C PRO A 169 16.17 0.42 -25.89
N PHE A 170 15.08 1.05 -25.46
CA PHE A 170 14.72 1.15 -24.04
C PHE A 170 14.33 -0.19 -23.44
N ALA A 171 13.70 -1.07 -24.21
CA ALA A 171 13.32 -2.40 -23.76
C ALA A 171 14.50 -3.38 -23.70
N THR A 172 15.34 -3.39 -24.75
CA THR A 172 16.50 -4.29 -24.85
C THR A 172 17.62 -3.93 -23.86
N HIS A 173 17.85 -2.63 -23.62
CA HIS A 173 18.88 -2.14 -22.70
C HIS A 173 18.32 -1.68 -21.36
N HIS A 174 17.05 -2.01 -21.05
CA HIS A 174 16.32 -1.56 -19.86
C HIS A 174 17.15 -1.67 -18.58
N ARG A 175 17.68 -2.87 -18.29
CA ARG A 175 18.47 -3.14 -17.07
C ARG A 175 19.71 -2.25 -16.97
N PHE A 176 20.43 -2.06 -18.09
CA PHE A 176 21.62 -1.21 -18.11
C PHE A 176 21.27 0.27 -17.95
N ILE A 177 20.22 0.74 -18.61
CA ILE A 177 19.71 2.12 -18.47
C ILE A 177 19.28 2.37 -17.02
N SER A 178 18.54 1.45 -16.40
CA SER A 178 18.15 1.57 -14.98
C SER A 178 19.36 1.64 -14.05
N PHE A 179 20.39 0.81 -14.28
CA PHE A 179 21.63 0.86 -13.50
C PHE A 179 22.33 2.22 -13.67
N MET A 180 22.44 2.74 -14.89
CA MET A 180 23.02 4.06 -15.16
C MET A 180 22.22 5.19 -14.49
N LEU A 181 20.88 5.15 -14.52
CA LEU A 181 20.03 6.11 -13.81
C LEU A 181 20.30 6.08 -12.30
N TYR A 182 20.40 4.89 -11.70
CA TYR A 182 20.73 4.80 -10.28
C TYR A 182 22.11 5.40 -9.96
N VAL A 183 23.14 5.05 -10.73
CA VAL A 183 24.51 5.56 -10.56
C VAL A 183 24.55 7.08 -10.72
N MET A 184 23.88 7.65 -11.71
CA MET A 184 23.79 9.10 -11.90
C MET A 184 23.14 9.79 -10.69
N GLY A 185 22.04 9.23 -10.16
CA GLY A 185 21.40 9.75 -8.94
C GLY A 185 22.34 9.68 -7.73
N PHE A 186 23.10 8.60 -7.58
CA PHE A 186 24.08 8.44 -6.51
C PHE A 186 25.23 9.45 -6.62
N VAL A 187 25.81 9.62 -7.82
CA VAL A 187 26.85 10.63 -8.07
C VAL A 187 26.31 12.03 -7.77
N PHE A 188 25.09 12.35 -8.22
CA PHE A 188 24.45 13.62 -7.93
C PHE A 188 24.24 13.84 -6.43
N PHE A 189 23.84 12.81 -5.67
CA PHE A 189 23.76 12.88 -4.23
C PHE A 189 25.11 13.26 -3.60
N VAL A 190 26.19 12.58 -3.99
CA VAL A 190 27.54 12.84 -3.46
C VAL A 190 28.01 14.26 -3.80
N VAL A 191 27.78 14.72 -5.02
CA VAL A 191 28.10 16.10 -5.44
C VAL A 191 27.26 17.14 -4.69
N SER A 192 26.04 16.80 -4.29
CA SER A 192 25.16 17.69 -3.53
C SER A 192 25.52 17.85 -2.05
N LEU A 193 26.52 17.12 -1.54
CA LEU A 193 26.89 17.15 -0.12
C LEU A 193 27.45 18.51 0.31
N GLU A 194 26.85 19.10 1.35
CA GLU A 194 27.24 20.40 1.89
C GLU A 194 27.82 20.26 3.30
N LYS A 195 28.97 20.90 3.55
CA LYS A 195 29.63 20.90 4.86
C LYS A 195 28.67 21.43 5.93
N GLY A 196 28.57 20.72 7.06
CA GLY A 196 27.66 21.05 8.16
C GLY A 196 26.26 20.44 8.05
N HIS A 197 25.91 19.82 6.91
CA HIS A 197 24.60 19.18 6.71
C HIS A 197 24.67 17.67 6.40
N TYR A 198 25.85 17.06 6.41
CA TYR A 198 26.04 15.63 6.09
C TYR A 198 25.07 14.69 6.83
N LYS A 199 24.98 14.78 8.17
CA LYS A 199 24.09 13.91 8.95
C LYS A 199 22.65 13.98 8.45
N PHE A 200 22.17 15.18 8.14
CA PHE A 200 20.82 15.38 7.61
C PHE A 200 20.69 14.81 6.20
N GLN A 201 21.64 15.06 5.30
CA GLN A 201 21.60 14.57 3.92
C GLN A 201 21.66 13.03 3.84
N PHE A 202 22.53 12.40 4.62
CA PHE A 202 22.57 10.93 4.73
C PHE A 202 21.29 10.36 5.34
N GLN A 203 20.70 11.03 6.35
CA GLN A 203 19.40 10.62 6.89
C GLN A 203 18.29 10.72 5.84
N GLN A 204 18.24 11.79 5.04
CA GLN A 204 17.27 11.91 3.95
C GLN A 204 17.49 10.84 2.87
N PHE A 205 18.74 10.61 2.48
CA PHE A 205 19.08 9.58 1.50
C PHE A 205 18.63 8.19 1.97
N ALA A 206 18.91 7.83 3.23
CA ALA A 206 18.47 6.57 3.83
C ALA A 206 16.93 6.50 3.92
N TRP A 207 16.27 7.60 4.30
CA TRP A 207 14.81 7.66 4.38
C TRP A 207 14.15 7.47 3.02
N THR A 208 14.70 8.10 1.98
CA THR A 208 14.25 7.94 0.60
C THR A 208 14.35 6.49 0.16
N HIS A 209 15.49 5.82 0.38
CA HIS A 209 15.65 4.42 0.00
C HIS A 209 14.74 3.49 0.80
N MET A 210 14.55 3.75 2.09
CA MET A 210 13.59 3.01 2.91
C MET A 210 12.16 3.18 2.38
N ALA A 211 11.75 4.40 2.01
CA ALA A 211 10.43 4.67 1.45
C ALA A 211 10.24 3.99 0.08
N LEU A 212 11.25 4.01 -0.79
CA LEU A 212 11.22 3.29 -2.07
C LEU A 212 11.04 1.79 -1.85
N TYR A 213 11.77 1.21 -0.90
CA TYR A 213 11.65 -0.20 -0.57
C TYR A 213 10.28 -0.55 0.01
N LEU A 214 9.78 0.23 0.98
CA LEU A 214 8.51 -0.09 1.65
C LEU A 214 7.27 0.21 0.81
N ILE A 215 7.35 1.16 -0.14
CA ILE A 215 6.18 1.59 -0.92
C ILE A 215 6.30 1.10 -2.36
N VAL A 216 7.37 1.48 -3.08
CA VAL A 216 7.44 1.29 -4.54
C VAL A 216 7.70 -0.17 -4.90
N VAL A 217 8.59 -0.86 -4.17
CA VAL A 217 8.84 -2.30 -4.38
C VAL A 217 7.58 -3.12 -4.08
N GLN A 218 6.88 -2.82 -2.98
CA GLN A 218 5.64 -3.52 -2.63
C GLN A 218 4.50 -3.22 -3.63
N ALA A 219 4.39 -1.98 -4.09
CA ALA A 219 3.43 -1.59 -5.13
C ALA A 219 3.71 -2.25 -6.49
N HIS A 220 4.98 -2.49 -6.85
CA HIS A 220 5.32 -3.27 -8.04
C HIS A 220 4.76 -4.69 -7.97
N PHE A 221 4.84 -5.35 -6.81
CA PHE A 221 4.24 -6.68 -6.65
C PHE A 221 2.71 -6.66 -6.72
N ILE A 222 2.06 -5.61 -6.22
CA ILE A 222 0.62 -5.38 -6.44
C ILE A 222 0.31 -5.28 -7.92
N MET A 223 1.13 -4.55 -8.67
CA MET A 223 0.96 -4.40 -10.11
C MET A 223 1.16 -5.73 -10.86
N ASN A 224 2.12 -6.56 -10.46
CA ASN A 224 2.27 -7.91 -11.02
C ASN A 224 1.07 -8.82 -10.68
N ASN A 225 0.49 -8.71 -9.49
CA ASN A 225 -0.76 -9.44 -9.17
C ASN A 225 -1.88 -9.06 -10.14
N ILE A 226 -2.02 -7.77 -10.49
CA ILE A 226 -3.02 -7.31 -11.46
C ILE A 226 -2.78 -7.97 -12.83
N PHE A 227 -1.53 -8.11 -13.26
CA PHE A 227 -1.20 -8.77 -14.51
C PHE A 227 -1.46 -10.28 -14.51
N GLU A 228 -1.28 -10.96 -13.38
CA GLU A 228 -1.62 -12.38 -13.23
C GLU A 228 -3.14 -12.64 -13.11
N GLY A 229 -3.91 -11.59 -12.81
CA GLY A 229 -5.37 -11.61 -12.83
C GLY A 229 -5.97 -10.75 -11.71
N MET A 230 -7.08 -10.07 -12.00
CA MET A 230 -7.71 -9.13 -11.05
C MET A 230 -8.05 -9.76 -9.69
N ILE A 231 -8.31 -11.06 -9.64
CA ILE A 231 -8.58 -11.77 -8.39
C ILE A 231 -7.39 -11.67 -7.41
N TRP A 232 -6.15 -11.74 -7.89
CA TRP A 232 -4.94 -11.69 -7.07
C TRP A 232 -4.65 -10.29 -6.52
N PHE A 233 -5.32 -9.27 -7.05
CA PHE A 233 -5.31 -7.90 -6.53
C PHE A 233 -6.52 -7.63 -5.62
N PHE A 234 -7.73 -7.82 -6.16
CA PHE A 234 -8.96 -7.37 -5.52
C PHE A 234 -9.31 -8.21 -4.29
N LEU A 235 -9.15 -9.54 -4.37
CA LEU A 235 -9.48 -10.42 -3.25
C LEU A 235 -8.59 -10.10 -2.04
N PRO A 236 -7.24 -10.11 -2.11
CA PRO A 236 -6.39 -9.77 -0.97
C PRO A 236 -6.69 -8.39 -0.39
N ALA A 237 -6.94 -7.39 -1.24
CA ALA A 237 -7.29 -6.05 -0.80
C ALA A 237 -8.62 -6.03 -0.04
N ALA A 238 -9.62 -6.74 -0.53
CA ALA A 238 -10.91 -6.90 0.13
C ALA A 238 -10.79 -7.64 1.47
N LEU A 239 -9.89 -8.63 1.59
CA LEU A 239 -9.66 -9.33 2.85
C LEU A 239 -9.12 -8.40 3.94
N VAL A 240 -8.18 -7.50 3.61
CA VAL A 240 -7.66 -6.52 4.58
C VAL A 240 -8.76 -5.54 5.01
N ILE A 241 -9.55 -5.03 4.06
CA ILE A 241 -10.67 -4.12 4.37
C ILE A 241 -11.69 -4.80 5.27
N THR A 242 -12.10 -6.01 4.91
CA THR A 242 -13.03 -6.83 5.70
C THR A 242 -12.46 -7.13 7.09
N ASN A 243 -11.16 -7.44 7.18
CA ASN A 243 -10.51 -7.68 8.46
C ASN A 243 -10.58 -6.46 9.38
N ASP A 244 -10.26 -5.27 8.88
CA ASP A 244 -10.33 -4.05 9.69
C ASP A 244 -11.76 -3.72 10.15
N ILE A 245 -12.76 -3.95 9.29
CA ILE A 245 -14.17 -3.76 9.62
C ILE A 245 -14.59 -4.70 10.76
N PHE A 246 -14.33 -6.00 10.62
CA PHE A 246 -14.72 -6.99 11.64
C PHE A 246 -13.87 -6.87 12.92
N ALA A 247 -12.61 -6.47 12.82
CA ALA A 247 -11.79 -6.16 13.98
C ALA A 247 -12.36 -5.02 14.81
N TYR A 248 -12.91 -4.01 14.14
CA TYR A 248 -13.61 -2.91 14.80
C TYR A 248 -14.95 -3.35 15.41
N ILE A 249 -15.79 -4.06 14.64
CA ILE A 249 -17.11 -4.51 15.11
C ILE A 249 -16.97 -5.46 16.31
N CYS A 250 -16.20 -6.54 16.17
CA CYS A 250 -15.97 -7.49 17.25
C CYS A 250 -15.22 -6.85 18.42
N GLY A 251 -14.34 -5.89 18.14
CA GLY A 251 -13.61 -5.15 19.16
C GLY A 251 -14.49 -4.28 20.03
N ILE A 252 -15.55 -3.68 19.48
CA ILE A 252 -16.51 -2.90 20.27
C ILE A 252 -17.51 -3.80 21.01
N THR A 253 -17.99 -4.87 20.37
CA THR A 253 -19.03 -5.73 20.96
C THR A 253 -18.49 -6.67 22.05
N PHE A 254 -17.27 -7.19 21.87
CA PHE A 254 -16.68 -8.22 22.73
C PHE A 254 -15.33 -7.84 23.33
N GLY A 255 -14.74 -6.72 22.94
CA GLY A 255 -13.38 -6.34 23.34
C GLY A 255 -13.22 -6.07 24.83
N ARG A 256 -12.30 -6.78 25.47
CA ARG A 256 -11.94 -6.59 26.89
C ARG A 256 -10.44 -6.55 27.09
N THR A 257 -9.69 -7.31 26.29
CA THR A 257 -8.22 -7.44 26.44
C THR A 257 -7.49 -6.66 25.36
N GLN A 258 -6.58 -5.77 25.77
CA GLN A 258 -5.77 -4.96 24.87
C GLN A 258 -4.72 -5.83 24.16
N LEU A 259 -4.58 -5.65 22.84
CA LEU A 259 -3.63 -6.42 22.03
C LEU A 259 -2.19 -5.91 22.15
N ILE A 260 -1.95 -4.60 22.02
CA ILE A 260 -0.61 -4.01 22.04
C ILE A 260 -0.62 -2.60 22.64
N LYS A 261 0.45 -2.24 23.38
CA LYS A 261 0.58 -0.92 24.03
C LYS A 261 0.63 0.26 23.05
N ILE A 262 1.22 0.05 21.87
CA ILE A 262 1.36 1.11 20.85
C ILE A 262 0.02 1.52 20.22
N SER A 263 -1.00 0.65 20.31
CA SER A 263 -2.34 0.88 19.77
C SER A 263 -3.40 0.51 20.82
N PRO A 264 -3.75 1.44 21.73
CA PRO A 264 -4.57 1.15 22.91
C PRO A 264 -6.02 0.74 22.60
N LYS A 265 -6.50 0.97 21.37
CA LYS A 265 -7.87 0.66 20.96
C LYS A 265 -8.04 -0.72 20.32
N LYS A 266 -6.96 -1.45 20.02
CA LYS A 266 -7.05 -2.77 19.38
C LYS A 266 -7.14 -3.85 20.47
N THR A 267 -8.11 -4.75 20.35
CA THR A 267 -8.39 -5.81 21.33
C THR A 267 -8.13 -7.21 20.76
N VAL A 268 -7.82 -8.18 21.64
CA VAL A 268 -7.59 -9.57 21.23
C VAL A 268 -8.88 -10.20 20.71
N GLU A 269 -10.02 -9.94 21.35
CA GLU A 269 -11.31 -10.46 20.91
C GLU A 269 -11.72 -9.91 19.54
N GLY A 270 -11.43 -8.63 19.29
CA GLY A 270 -11.60 -8.02 17.98
C GLY A 270 -10.75 -8.71 16.92
N PHE A 271 -9.49 -8.98 17.22
CA PHE A 271 -8.55 -9.65 16.33
C PHE A 271 -8.97 -11.09 15.97
N VAL A 272 -9.40 -11.88 16.96
CA VAL A 272 -9.89 -13.25 16.75
C VAL A 272 -11.21 -13.26 15.98
N GLY A 273 -12.15 -12.37 16.33
CA GLY A 273 -13.41 -12.24 15.60
C GLY A 273 -13.19 -11.87 14.14
N ALA A 274 -12.29 -10.92 13.87
CA ALA A 274 -11.93 -10.52 12.53
C ALA A 274 -11.41 -11.70 11.70
N TRP A 275 -10.54 -12.55 12.27
CA TRP A 275 -10.00 -13.72 11.58
C TRP A 275 -11.09 -14.67 11.09
N VAL A 276 -12.04 -15.02 11.96
CA VAL A 276 -13.16 -15.93 11.62
C VAL A 276 -14.03 -15.34 10.51
N PHE A 277 -14.46 -14.08 10.66
CA PHE A 277 -15.32 -13.45 9.65
C PHE A 277 -14.59 -13.20 8.32
N THR A 278 -13.28 -12.92 8.37
CA THR A 278 -12.46 -12.76 7.15
C THR A 278 -12.39 -14.08 6.38
N ILE A 279 -12.23 -15.23 7.04
CA ILE A 279 -12.25 -16.55 6.38
C ILE A 279 -13.61 -16.80 5.71
N ILE A 280 -14.71 -16.56 6.41
CA ILE A 280 -16.07 -16.76 5.87
C ILE A 280 -16.28 -15.88 4.63
N PHE A 281 -15.91 -14.60 4.74
CA PHE A 281 -15.99 -13.67 3.62
C PHE A 281 -15.10 -14.08 2.44
N ALA A 282 -13.88 -14.57 2.72
CA ALA A 282 -12.95 -15.02 1.70
C ALA A 282 -13.51 -16.19 0.87
N PHE A 283 -14.15 -17.15 1.54
CA PHE A 283 -14.81 -18.27 0.88
C PHE A 283 -16.00 -17.81 0.01
N GLY A 284 -16.84 -16.91 0.53
CA GLY A 284 -17.97 -16.36 -0.23
C GLY A 284 -17.54 -15.54 -1.45
N LEU A 285 -16.61 -14.60 -1.26
CA LEU A 285 -16.18 -13.69 -2.32
C LEU A 285 -15.44 -14.43 -3.44
N SER A 286 -14.57 -15.37 -3.10
CA SER A 286 -13.84 -16.15 -4.10
C SER A 286 -14.76 -16.99 -4.99
N ASN A 287 -15.78 -17.64 -4.42
CA ASN A 287 -16.80 -18.37 -5.19
C ASN A 287 -17.57 -17.48 -6.17
N ILE A 288 -17.69 -16.18 -5.89
CA ILE A 288 -18.30 -15.20 -6.80
C ILE A 288 -17.31 -14.82 -7.90
N LEU A 289 -16.08 -14.44 -7.54
CA LEU A 289 -15.08 -13.95 -8.49
C LEU A 289 -14.65 -15.01 -9.50
N MET A 290 -14.55 -16.27 -9.08
CA MET A 290 -14.15 -17.40 -9.94
C MET A 290 -15.11 -17.68 -11.10
N ARG A 291 -16.35 -17.19 -11.03
CA ARG A 291 -17.35 -17.38 -12.10
C ARG A 291 -17.07 -16.54 -13.33
N SER A 292 -16.21 -15.54 -13.22
CA SER A 292 -15.91 -14.60 -14.31
C SER A 292 -14.46 -14.71 -14.76
N LYS A 293 -14.27 -14.99 -16.05
CA LYS A 293 -12.94 -15.06 -16.69
C LYS A 293 -12.17 -13.74 -16.58
N TYR A 294 -12.87 -12.61 -16.56
CA TYR A 294 -12.25 -11.29 -16.36
C TYR A 294 -11.43 -11.21 -15.07
N PHE A 295 -11.86 -11.91 -14.01
CA PHE A 295 -11.15 -11.86 -12.73
C PHE A 295 -10.00 -12.86 -12.61
N ILE A 296 -10.14 -14.04 -13.22
CA ILE A 296 -9.21 -15.16 -13.02
C ILE A 296 -8.13 -15.28 -14.11
N CYS A 297 -8.35 -14.68 -15.28
CA CYS A 297 -7.41 -14.76 -16.39
C CYS A 297 -6.28 -13.73 -16.24
N PRO A 298 -5.04 -14.09 -16.61
CA PRO A 298 -3.95 -13.13 -16.72
C PRO A 298 -4.20 -12.15 -17.88
N VAL A 299 -3.60 -10.97 -17.77
CA VAL A 299 -3.77 -9.89 -18.74
C VAL A 299 -3.07 -10.23 -20.05
N ASN A 300 -3.84 -10.33 -21.13
CA ASN A 300 -3.34 -10.39 -22.49
C ASN A 300 -3.64 -9.11 -23.30
N ASN A 301 -4.62 -8.31 -22.86
CA ASN A 301 -5.03 -7.07 -23.49
C ASN A 301 -5.41 -6.04 -22.42
N LEU A 302 -4.71 -4.89 -22.41
CA LEU A 302 -4.95 -3.80 -21.45
C LEU A 302 -6.30 -3.08 -21.64
N GLY A 303 -6.86 -3.13 -22.84
CA GLY A 303 -8.14 -2.51 -23.18
C GLY A 303 -9.35 -3.38 -22.84
N ALA A 304 -9.14 -4.62 -22.38
CA ALA A 304 -10.22 -5.51 -22.00
C ALA A 304 -10.92 -5.00 -20.73
N ASN A 305 -12.25 -4.92 -20.80
CA ASN A 305 -13.14 -4.57 -19.70
C ASN A 305 -14.03 -5.76 -19.31
N ILE A 306 -14.89 -5.60 -18.31
CA ILE A 306 -15.76 -6.69 -17.84
C ILE A 306 -16.73 -7.22 -18.90
N PHE A 307 -17.09 -6.41 -19.90
CA PHE A 307 -18.03 -6.78 -20.96
C PHE A 307 -17.35 -7.51 -22.12
N THR A 308 -16.14 -7.09 -22.49
CA THR A 308 -15.34 -7.79 -23.51
C THR A 308 -14.77 -9.09 -22.96
N GLY A 309 -14.51 -9.15 -21.66
CA GLY A 309 -13.87 -10.28 -21.01
C GLY A 309 -12.42 -10.47 -21.43
N LEU A 310 -11.82 -11.52 -20.87
CA LEU A 310 -10.48 -12.02 -21.22
C LEU A 310 -10.59 -13.49 -21.60
N GLU A 311 -9.82 -13.91 -22.59
CA GLU A 311 -9.70 -15.31 -22.98
C GLU A 311 -8.36 -15.87 -22.53
N CYS A 312 -8.40 -16.97 -21.77
CA CYS A 312 -7.23 -17.69 -21.30
C CYS A 312 -7.57 -19.16 -21.02
N ASP A 313 -6.53 -19.99 -20.95
CA ASP A 313 -6.61 -21.30 -20.32
C ASP A 313 -6.71 -21.11 -18.80
N VAL A 314 -7.85 -21.50 -18.23
CA VAL A 314 -8.11 -21.35 -16.80
C VAL A 314 -7.10 -22.17 -15.99
N ASN A 315 -6.49 -21.52 -14.99
CA ASN A 315 -5.58 -22.20 -14.06
C ASN A 315 -6.36 -23.31 -13.31
N PRO A 316 -5.84 -24.57 -13.27
CA PRO A 316 -6.50 -25.69 -12.59
C PRO A 316 -6.92 -25.42 -11.15
N VAL A 317 -6.25 -24.49 -10.47
CA VAL A 317 -6.60 -24.05 -9.11
C VAL A 317 -8.06 -23.59 -8.99
N PHE A 318 -8.66 -23.09 -10.08
CA PHE A 318 -10.03 -22.61 -10.14
C PHE A 318 -11.05 -23.68 -10.52
N LEU A 319 -10.60 -24.87 -10.95
CA LEU A 319 -11.49 -25.96 -11.34
C LEU A 319 -11.90 -26.77 -10.11
N SER A 320 -13.19 -27.02 -9.96
CA SER A 320 -13.71 -27.79 -8.82
C SER A 320 -13.27 -29.24 -8.88
N HIS A 321 -12.75 -29.75 -7.77
CA HIS A 321 -12.41 -31.16 -7.60
C HIS A 321 -13.26 -31.76 -6.48
N THR A 322 -13.62 -33.03 -6.62
CA THR A 322 -14.35 -33.79 -5.59
C THR A 322 -13.34 -34.53 -4.71
N TYR A 323 -13.27 -34.15 -3.45
CA TYR A 323 -12.40 -34.77 -2.45
C TYR A 323 -13.18 -35.80 -1.63
N GLN A 324 -12.56 -36.95 -1.37
CA GLN A 324 -13.08 -37.94 -0.42
C GLN A 324 -12.56 -37.64 0.98
N LEU A 325 -13.45 -37.56 1.97
CA LEU A 325 -13.08 -37.26 3.35
C LEU A 325 -12.59 -38.55 4.04
N PRO A 326 -11.30 -38.65 4.43
CA PRO A 326 -10.73 -39.89 4.96
C PRO A 326 -11.19 -40.26 6.38
N PHE A 327 -11.93 -39.38 7.06
CA PHE A 327 -12.23 -39.49 8.49
C PHE A 327 -13.70 -39.80 8.84
N ILE A 328 -14.57 -40.05 7.85
CA ILE A 328 -15.98 -40.37 8.11
C ILE A 328 -16.19 -41.89 7.95
N PRO A 329 -16.46 -42.63 9.04
CA PRO A 329 -16.82 -44.04 8.93
C PRO A 329 -18.06 -44.20 8.03
N PRO A 330 -18.17 -45.25 7.20
CA PRO A 330 -19.32 -45.48 6.32
C PRO A 330 -20.68 -45.54 7.03
N ASN A 331 -20.67 -45.65 8.36
CA ASN A 331 -21.81 -45.89 9.23
C ASN A 331 -22.48 -44.60 9.72
N TRP A 332 -21.90 -43.43 9.45
CA TRP A 332 -22.48 -42.12 9.79
C TRP A 332 -23.23 -41.54 8.58
N SER A 333 -24.51 -41.89 8.47
CA SER A 333 -25.40 -41.56 7.34
C SER A 333 -25.78 -40.07 7.21
N HIS A 334 -25.42 -39.23 8.20
CA HIS A 334 -25.81 -37.81 8.22
C HIS A 334 -24.75 -36.85 7.67
N LEU A 335 -23.53 -37.32 7.37
CA LEU A 335 -22.47 -36.47 6.84
C LEU A 335 -22.10 -36.89 5.42
N PRO A 336 -21.95 -35.93 4.48
CA PRO A 336 -21.54 -36.23 3.12
C PRO A 336 -20.10 -36.77 3.12
N THR A 337 -19.89 -37.90 2.43
CA THR A 337 -18.57 -38.57 2.30
C THR A 337 -17.67 -37.90 1.26
N THR A 338 -18.23 -36.99 0.45
CA THR A 338 -17.52 -36.26 -0.61
C THR A 338 -17.82 -34.76 -0.51
N ILE A 339 -16.81 -33.93 -0.79
CA ILE A 339 -16.97 -32.47 -0.91
C ILE A 339 -16.47 -32.02 -2.28
N THR A 340 -17.22 -31.17 -2.96
CA THR A 340 -16.81 -30.56 -4.22
C THR A 340 -16.38 -29.13 -3.97
N VAL A 341 -15.07 -28.88 -4.04
CA VAL A 341 -14.47 -27.58 -3.72
C VAL A 341 -13.33 -27.30 -4.71
N ALA A 342 -13.19 -26.05 -5.15
CA ALA A 342 -12.05 -25.65 -5.97
C ALA A 342 -10.79 -25.48 -5.11
N PRO A 343 -9.60 -25.96 -5.54
CA PRO A 343 -8.35 -25.85 -4.79
C PRO A 343 -8.04 -24.43 -4.29
N VAL A 344 -8.42 -23.40 -5.06
CA VAL A 344 -8.20 -21.99 -4.69
C VAL A 344 -8.83 -21.63 -3.35
N GLN A 345 -9.92 -22.28 -2.95
CA GLN A 345 -10.57 -22.03 -1.67
C GLN A 345 -9.62 -22.31 -0.49
N PHE A 346 -8.79 -23.34 -0.59
CA PHE A 346 -7.77 -23.64 0.43
C PHE A 346 -6.68 -22.59 0.47
N HIS A 347 -6.19 -22.15 -0.69
CA HIS A 347 -5.22 -21.06 -0.77
C HIS A 347 -5.77 -19.76 -0.18
N ILE A 348 -7.04 -19.46 -0.44
CA ILE A 348 -7.68 -18.22 0.01
C ILE A 348 -7.90 -18.20 1.53
N MET A 349 -8.06 -19.36 2.17
CA MET A 349 -8.02 -19.44 3.65
C MET A 349 -6.65 -19.03 4.21
N ILE A 350 -5.56 -19.37 3.51
CA ILE A 350 -4.21 -18.94 3.90
C ILE A 350 -4.07 -17.43 3.72
N PHE A 351 -4.60 -16.86 2.63
CA PHE A 351 -4.64 -15.41 2.44
C PHE A 351 -5.45 -14.70 3.54
N ALA A 352 -6.63 -15.20 3.88
CA ALA A 352 -7.47 -14.64 4.95
C ALA A 352 -6.76 -14.71 6.31
N THR A 353 -6.04 -15.81 6.56
CA THR A 353 -5.24 -15.98 7.78
C THR A 353 -4.08 -15.01 7.80
N PHE A 354 -3.35 -14.82 6.71
CA PHE A 354 -2.28 -13.83 6.62
C PHE A 354 -2.81 -12.40 6.77
N ALA A 355 -3.91 -12.06 6.10
CA ALA A 355 -4.56 -10.76 6.16
C ALA A 355 -4.99 -10.40 7.59
N SER A 356 -5.40 -11.39 8.39
CA SER A 356 -5.78 -11.16 9.79
C SER A 356 -4.61 -11.20 10.75
N LEU A 357 -3.68 -12.14 10.59
CA LEU A 357 -2.66 -12.38 11.62
C LEU A 357 -1.42 -11.54 11.42
N ILE A 358 -1.00 -11.33 10.16
CA ILE A 358 0.31 -10.76 9.83
C ILE A 358 0.19 -9.37 9.22
N ALA A 359 -0.72 -9.14 8.27
CA ALA A 359 -0.87 -7.85 7.60
C ALA A 359 -1.07 -6.66 8.57
N PRO A 360 -1.80 -6.77 9.71
CA PRO A 360 -1.97 -5.67 10.66
C PRO A 360 -0.68 -5.18 11.32
N PHE A 361 0.39 -5.98 11.30
CA PHE A 361 1.70 -5.54 11.78
C PHE A 361 2.30 -4.43 10.92
N GLY A 362 1.92 -4.32 9.64
CA GLY A 362 2.24 -3.15 8.80
C GLY A 362 1.66 -1.86 9.39
N GLY A 363 0.39 -1.90 9.77
CA GLY A 363 -0.26 -0.79 10.44
C GLY A 363 0.32 -0.48 11.82
N PHE A 364 0.77 -1.50 12.57
CA PHE A 364 1.47 -1.26 13.85
C PHE A 364 2.84 -0.59 13.65
N PHE A 365 3.59 -1.02 12.63
CA PHE A 365 4.85 -0.39 12.26
C PHE A 365 4.65 1.07 11.84
N ALA A 366 3.69 1.33 10.95
CA ALA A 366 3.34 2.68 10.50
C ALA A 366 2.87 3.57 11.67
N SER A 367 2.04 3.04 12.56
CA SER A 367 1.64 3.72 13.79
C SER A 367 2.84 4.07 14.67
N GLY A 368 3.78 3.13 14.87
CA GLY A 368 5.00 3.37 15.64
C GLY A 368 5.84 4.51 15.06
N LEU A 369 6.02 4.52 13.73
CA LEU A 369 6.72 5.60 13.02
C LEU A 369 6.09 6.95 13.31
N LYS A 370 4.76 7.07 13.17
CA LYS A 370 4.02 8.31 13.44
C LYS A 370 4.22 8.82 14.86
N ARG A 371 4.23 7.92 15.86
CA ARG A 371 4.45 8.31 17.26
C ARG A 371 5.86 8.85 17.51
N THR A 372 6.87 8.33 16.83
CA THR A 372 8.25 8.85 16.94
C THR A 372 8.37 10.29 16.45
N PHE A 373 7.58 10.70 15.46
CA PHE A 373 7.55 12.07 14.95
C PHE A 373 6.48 12.97 15.60
N ASN A 374 5.79 12.48 16.64
CA ASN A 374 4.67 13.18 17.29
C ASN A 374 3.55 13.61 16.33
N ILE A 375 3.35 12.84 15.24
CA ILE A 375 2.25 13.04 14.30
C ILE A 375 1.18 11.97 14.51
N LYS A 376 -0.03 12.24 14.02
CA LYS A 376 -1.16 11.30 14.10
C LYS A 376 -1.40 10.56 12.79
N ASP A 377 -1.29 11.28 11.68
CA ASP A 377 -1.57 10.84 10.32
C ASP A 377 -0.39 11.25 9.43
N PHE A 378 -0.11 10.49 8.35
CA PHE A 378 1.02 10.75 7.44
C PHE A 378 0.82 12.01 6.58
N GLY A 379 -0.43 12.42 6.39
CA GLY A 379 -0.83 13.60 5.64
C GLY A 379 -2.34 13.80 5.65
N ASP A 380 -2.83 14.73 4.82
CA ASP A 380 -4.26 15.06 4.70
C ASP A 380 -4.74 14.88 3.25
N SER A 381 -4.26 13.82 2.57
CA SER A 381 -4.52 13.61 1.14
C SER A 381 -5.99 13.29 0.82
N ILE A 382 -6.76 12.75 1.78
CA ILE A 382 -8.17 12.44 1.58
C ILE A 382 -9.00 13.25 2.61
N PRO A 383 -9.90 14.14 2.15
CA PRO A 383 -10.73 14.95 3.04
C PRO A 383 -11.50 14.09 4.05
N GLY A 384 -11.32 14.38 5.34
CA GLY A 384 -11.96 13.67 6.45
C GLY A 384 -11.43 12.26 6.73
N HIS A 385 -10.44 11.75 5.98
CA HIS A 385 -9.92 10.39 6.09
C HIS A 385 -8.43 10.30 6.46
N GLY A 386 -7.70 11.41 6.43
CA GLY A 386 -6.27 11.46 6.76
C GLY A 386 -5.38 11.12 5.56
N GLY A 387 -4.22 10.52 5.82
CA GLY A 387 -3.21 10.22 4.82
C GLY A 387 -3.55 9.00 3.97
N MET A 388 -3.07 8.99 2.73
CA MET A 388 -3.16 7.81 1.86
C MET A 388 -2.31 6.65 2.42
N THR A 389 -1.14 6.96 2.96
CA THR A 389 -0.23 5.98 3.58
C THR A 389 -0.88 5.26 4.76
N ASP A 390 -1.68 5.98 5.56
CA ASP A 390 -2.44 5.41 6.67
C ASP A 390 -3.47 4.36 6.25
N ARG A 391 -3.85 4.33 4.96
CA ARG A 391 -4.83 3.38 4.41
C ARG A 391 -4.18 2.21 3.69
N MET A 392 -2.92 2.37 3.30
CA MET A 392 -2.21 1.43 2.44
C MET A 392 -1.11 0.64 3.14
N ASP A 393 -0.78 0.96 4.40
CA ASP A 393 0.25 0.30 5.19
C ASP A 393 0.06 -1.23 5.30
N CYS A 394 -1.14 -1.70 5.61
CA CYS A 394 -1.47 -3.13 5.61
C CYS A 394 -1.64 -3.69 4.18
N GLN A 395 -2.08 -2.86 3.24
CA GLN A 395 -2.35 -3.27 1.86
C GLN A 395 -1.07 -3.57 1.08
N PHE A 396 -0.01 -2.79 1.28
CA PHE A 396 1.28 -3.05 0.63
C PHE A 396 1.87 -4.41 1.04
N ILE A 397 1.83 -4.72 2.35
CA ILE A 397 2.30 -6.01 2.86
C ILE A 397 1.43 -7.16 2.33
N MET A 398 0.11 -7.00 2.33
CA MET A 398 -0.80 -8.01 1.81
C MET A 398 -0.58 -8.26 0.32
N GLY A 399 -0.43 -7.20 -0.46
CA GLY A 399 -0.17 -7.27 -1.90
C GLY A 399 1.16 -7.96 -2.22
N PHE A 400 2.22 -7.65 -1.47
CA PHE A 400 3.49 -8.35 -1.60
C PHE A 400 3.36 -9.85 -1.29
N PHE A 401 2.69 -10.20 -0.19
CA PHE A 401 2.43 -11.59 0.17
C PHE A 401 1.63 -12.32 -0.90
N ALA A 402 0.58 -11.70 -1.43
CA ALA A 402 -0.27 -12.27 -2.47
C ALA A 402 0.55 -12.71 -3.70
N TYR A 403 1.49 -11.87 -4.14
CA TYR A 403 2.34 -12.17 -5.28
C TYR A 403 3.32 -13.31 -4.97
N MET A 404 4.02 -13.23 -3.84
CA MET A 404 5.00 -14.25 -3.44
C MET A 404 4.33 -15.62 -3.27
N TYR A 405 3.14 -15.64 -2.68
CA TYR A 405 2.36 -16.86 -2.51
C TYR A 405 1.88 -17.40 -3.86
N TYR A 406 1.34 -16.54 -4.73
CA TYR A 406 0.91 -16.93 -6.07
C TYR A 406 2.05 -17.58 -6.84
N GLN A 407 3.21 -16.93 -6.92
CA GLN A 407 4.36 -17.45 -7.65
C GLN A 407 4.91 -18.76 -7.09
N SER A 408 4.76 -18.99 -5.79
CA SER A 408 5.29 -20.19 -5.13
C SER A 408 4.36 -21.40 -5.22
N PHE A 409 3.04 -21.18 -5.14
CA PHE A 409 2.08 -22.28 -4.93
C PHE A 409 0.99 -22.37 -6.00
N ILE A 410 0.77 -21.33 -6.80
CA ILE A 410 -0.39 -21.22 -7.69
C ILE A 410 0.01 -21.07 -9.16
N ALA A 411 1.10 -20.36 -9.43
CA ALA A 411 1.61 -20.16 -10.76
C ALA A 411 1.93 -21.50 -11.43
N VAL A 412 1.42 -21.69 -12.65
CA VAL A 412 1.66 -22.89 -13.44
C VAL A 412 2.59 -22.52 -14.59
N TYR A 413 3.84 -22.97 -14.50
CA TYR A 413 4.81 -22.80 -15.58
C TYR A 413 4.60 -23.90 -16.63
N LYS A 414 3.67 -23.67 -17.56
CA LYS A 414 3.51 -24.55 -18.72
C LYS A 414 4.63 -24.24 -19.72
N ALA A 415 5.51 -25.20 -19.97
CA ALA A 415 6.44 -25.11 -21.10
C ALA A 415 5.63 -25.18 -22.40
N SER A 416 5.73 -24.16 -23.25
CA SER A 416 5.16 -24.23 -24.60
C SER A 416 6.14 -24.97 -25.51
N VAL A 417 5.62 -25.67 -26.53
CA VAL A 417 6.47 -26.34 -27.54
C VAL A 417 7.47 -25.35 -28.15
N GLY A 418 7.00 -24.13 -28.44
CA GLY A 418 7.86 -23.04 -28.93
C GLY A 418 8.98 -22.69 -27.95
N SER A 419 8.69 -22.54 -26.66
CA SER A 419 9.71 -22.22 -25.64
C SER A 419 10.75 -23.33 -25.48
N VAL A 420 10.33 -24.60 -25.56
CA VAL A 420 11.25 -25.75 -25.49
C VAL A 420 12.14 -25.78 -26.72
N ILE A 421 11.57 -25.55 -27.91
CA ILE A 421 12.32 -25.47 -29.17
C ILE A 421 13.29 -24.28 -29.15
N GLU A 422 12.86 -23.09 -28.75
CA GLU A 422 13.73 -21.91 -28.66
C GLU A 422 14.88 -22.14 -27.68
N THR A 423 14.60 -22.72 -26.51
CA THR A 423 15.62 -23.07 -25.51
C THR A 423 16.61 -24.10 -26.07
N ALA A 424 16.11 -25.09 -26.82
CA ALA A 424 16.97 -26.09 -27.45
C ALA A 424 17.84 -25.47 -28.56
N ILE A 425 17.27 -24.60 -29.41
CA ILE A 425 17.99 -24.00 -30.54
C ILE A 425 19.05 -22.99 -30.08
N THR A 426 18.68 -22.12 -29.14
CA THR A 426 19.53 -21.00 -28.71
C THR A 426 20.47 -21.36 -27.55
N GLY A 427 20.07 -22.34 -26.72
CA GLY A 427 20.77 -22.70 -25.50
C GLY A 427 21.64 -23.95 -25.58
N LEU A 428 21.51 -24.77 -26.63
CA LEU A 428 22.25 -26.02 -26.78
C LEU A 428 23.11 -26.02 -28.04
N THR A 429 24.27 -26.68 -27.95
CA THR A 429 25.09 -27.02 -29.10
C THR A 429 24.37 -28.02 -30.02
N PRO A 430 24.72 -28.11 -31.31
CA PRO A 430 24.10 -29.07 -32.24
C PRO A 430 24.15 -30.53 -31.73
N GLU A 431 25.23 -30.92 -31.05
CA GLU A 431 25.38 -32.26 -30.46
C GLU A 431 24.37 -32.48 -29.34
N GLN A 432 24.22 -31.50 -28.43
CA GLN A 432 23.26 -31.55 -27.33
C GLN A 432 21.80 -31.50 -27.82
N GLN A 433 21.51 -30.74 -28.88
CA GLN A 433 20.19 -30.75 -29.52
C GLN A 433 19.83 -32.15 -30.00
N MET A 434 20.79 -32.86 -30.57
CA MET A 434 20.58 -34.23 -31.03
C MET A 434 20.38 -35.23 -29.89
N GLU A 435 21.08 -35.05 -28.76
CA GLU A 435 20.81 -35.83 -27.55
C GLU A 435 19.38 -35.64 -27.04
N VAL A 436 18.88 -34.40 -27.06
CA VAL A 436 17.48 -34.09 -26.69
C VAL A 436 16.51 -34.79 -27.64
N VAL A 437 16.73 -34.74 -28.96
CA VAL A 437 15.89 -35.42 -29.96
C VAL A 437 15.88 -36.93 -29.72
N LYS A 438 17.04 -37.56 -29.46
CA LYS A 438 17.14 -38.99 -29.13
C LYS A 438 16.42 -39.33 -27.84
N GLY A 439 16.61 -38.54 -26.78
CA GLY A 439 15.97 -38.74 -25.48
C GLY A 439 14.45 -38.67 -25.56
N LEU A 440 13.92 -37.64 -26.24
CA LEU A 440 12.47 -37.48 -26.47
C LEU A 440 11.91 -38.62 -27.34
N SER A 441 12.60 -38.97 -28.43
CA SER A 441 12.17 -40.08 -29.29
C SER A 441 12.13 -41.40 -28.52
N LYS A 442 13.11 -41.67 -27.66
CA LYS A 442 13.14 -42.87 -26.82
C LYS A 442 11.98 -42.90 -25.83
N HIS A 443 11.66 -41.76 -25.21
CA HIS A 443 10.51 -41.63 -24.32
C HIS A 443 9.19 -41.94 -25.05
N LEU A 444 8.99 -41.38 -26.25
CA LEU A 444 7.78 -41.58 -27.04
C LEU A 444 7.62 -43.02 -27.55
N VAL A 445 8.74 -43.69 -27.92
CA VAL A 445 8.73 -45.13 -28.26
C VAL A 445 8.32 -45.97 -27.05
N ASN A 446 8.86 -45.68 -25.87
CA ASN A 446 8.52 -46.42 -24.65
C ASN A 446 7.04 -46.25 -24.23
N GLN A 447 6.42 -45.12 -24.58
CA GLN A 447 4.98 -44.90 -24.39
C GLN A 447 4.12 -45.49 -25.52
N GLY A 448 4.72 -46.10 -26.55
CA GLY A 448 4.01 -46.67 -27.70
C GLY A 448 3.42 -45.63 -28.65
N ILE A 449 3.84 -44.36 -28.55
CA ILE A 449 3.29 -43.26 -29.36
C ILE A 449 3.90 -43.27 -30.77
N ILE A 450 5.19 -43.62 -30.90
CA ILE A 450 5.91 -43.66 -32.18
C ILE A 450 6.62 -45.01 -32.40
N ASN A 451 6.88 -45.35 -33.67
CA ASN A 451 7.46 -46.63 -34.05
C ASN A 451 8.94 -46.75 -33.58
N PRO A 452 9.37 -47.89 -33.02
CA PRO A 452 10.75 -48.13 -32.60
C PRO A 452 11.82 -47.87 -33.68
N ARG A 453 11.48 -48.05 -34.97
CA ARG A 453 12.40 -47.78 -36.10
C ARG A 453 12.92 -46.33 -36.12
N VAL A 454 12.21 -45.38 -35.53
CA VAL A 454 12.65 -43.98 -35.43
C VAL A 454 14.00 -43.86 -34.70
N LEU A 455 14.24 -44.70 -33.68
CA LEU A 455 15.51 -44.68 -32.94
C LEU A 455 16.69 -45.24 -33.76
N GLU A 456 16.43 -46.18 -34.66
CA GLU A 456 17.44 -46.74 -35.56
C GLU A 456 17.91 -45.67 -36.55
N TYR A 457 16.97 -44.95 -37.17
CA TYR A 457 17.30 -43.85 -38.10
C TYR A 457 18.07 -42.71 -37.43
N LEU A 458 17.69 -42.34 -36.21
CA LEU A 458 18.42 -41.34 -35.42
C LEU A 458 19.80 -41.84 -34.94
N GLY A 459 20.03 -43.16 -34.92
CA GLY A 459 21.32 -43.75 -34.54
C GLY A 459 22.31 -43.81 -35.71
N GLU A 460 21.85 -44.17 -36.90
CA GLU A 460 22.70 -44.45 -38.06
C GLU A 460 23.13 -43.19 -38.85
N GLN A 461 22.31 -42.13 -38.91
CA GLN A 461 22.59 -40.97 -39.76
C GLN A 461 23.47 -39.87 -39.14
N LEU A 462 23.98 -40.05 -37.91
CA LEU A 462 24.73 -39.02 -37.17
C LEU A 462 26.25 -39.05 -37.32
N ARG A 463 26.78 -40.05 -38.02
CA ARG A 463 28.19 -40.07 -38.43
C ARG A 463 28.27 -39.73 -39.91
N ARG A 464 28.26 -38.44 -40.26
CA ARG A 464 28.88 -37.95 -41.49
C ARG A 464 29.31 -36.51 -41.36
#